data_AF-A0A9D1JCF4-F1
#
_entry.id   AF-A0A9D1JCF4-F1
#
_cell.length_a   1.000
_cell.length_b   1.000
_cell.length_c   1.000
_cell.angle_alpha   90.00
_cell.angle_beta   90.00
_cell.angle_gamma   90.00
#
_symmetry.space_group_name_H-M   'P 1'
#
loop_
_entity.id
_entity.type
_entity.pdbx_description
1 polymer ?
#
loop_
_entity_poly.entity_id
_entity_poly.type
_entity_poly.pdbx_seq_one_letter_code
_entity_poly.pdbx_strand_id
1 'polypeptide(L)'
;MKLKSTILQKEIQRELDYYKSLNTQITQMRKIRHDFNNQLQTAYMLLENPNLKISNIPDQSNLRSVFCENKILDFILQSSYSHAKEVGISFNFNVVVPDSIRIEKIDLCSIFSNLLNNAIHAAQKTEN
;
A
#
# COMPACT_ATOMS: atom_id res chain seq x y z
N MET A 1 14.29 -30.63 40.28
CA MET A 1 14.88 -29.48 39.55
C MET A 1 14.64 -29.55 38.03
N LYS A 2 14.94 -30.68 37.34
CA LYS A 2 14.69 -30.84 35.89
C LYS A 2 13.23 -30.67 35.46
N LEU A 3 12.26 -31.20 36.22
CA LEU A 3 10.83 -31.11 35.88
C LEU A 3 10.31 -29.66 35.81
N LYS A 4 10.70 -28.80 36.76
CA LYS A 4 10.36 -27.36 36.74
C LYS A 4 10.94 -26.66 35.52
N SER A 5 12.18 -27.01 35.12
CA SER A 5 12.81 -26.46 33.93
C SER A 5 12.08 -26.85 32.64
N THR A 6 11.63 -28.10 32.53
CA THR A 6 10.88 -28.58 31.36
C THR A 6 9.48 -27.96 31.27
N ILE A 7 8.81 -27.76 32.42
CA ILE A 7 7.53 -27.06 32.48
C ILE A 7 7.69 -25.61 32.01
N LEU A 8 8.71 -24.90 32.52
CA LEU A 8 9.01 -23.54 32.12
C LEU A 8 9.31 -23.42 30.62
N GLN A 9 10.09 -24.35 30.05
CA GLN A 9 10.36 -24.38 28.60
C GLN A 9 9.08 -24.59 27.77
N LYS A 10 8.17 -25.45 28.22
CA LYS A 10 6.86 -25.65 27.56
C LYS A 10 5.96 -24.42 27.67
N GLU A 11 6.10 -23.63 28.71
CA GLU A 11 5.34 -22.39 28.92
C GLU A 11 5.84 -21.29 27.99
N ILE A 12 7.17 -21.09 27.92
CA ILE A 12 7.81 -20.18 26.95
C ILE A 12 7.46 -20.56 25.51
N GLN A 13 7.48 -21.85 25.17
CA GLN A 13 7.13 -22.31 23.83
C GLN A 13 5.68 -22.00 23.47
N ARG A 14 4.74 -22.20 24.41
CA ARG A 14 3.33 -21.82 24.22
C ARG A 14 3.17 -20.33 24.00
N GLU A 15 3.92 -19.52 24.74
CA GLU A 15 3.90 -18.06 24.59
C GLU A 15 4.44 -17.63 23.21
N LEU A 16 5.53 -18.24 22.74
CA LEU A 16 6.09 -17.98 21.40
C LEU A 16 5.12 -18.36 20.28
N ASP A 17 4.44 -19.49 20.40
CA ASP A 17 3.45 -19.93 19.41
C ASP A 17 2.21 -19.03 19.41
N TYR A 18 1.83 -18.50 20.59
CA TYR A 18 0.81 -17.47 20.70
C TYR A 18 1.22 -16.16 20.00
N TYR A 19 2.44 -15.66 20.19
CA TYR A 19 2.94 -14.47 19.48
C TYR A 19 3.01 -14.66 17.96
N LYS A 20 3.39 -15.85 17.47
CA LYS A 20 3.36 -16.16 16.03
C LYS A 20 1.94 -16.16 15.48
N SER A 21 0.99 -16.70 16.22
CA SER A 21 -0.43 -16.67 15.86
C SER A 21 -0.95 -15.22 15.80
N LEU A 22 -0.62 -14.40 16.79
CA LEU A 22 -0.95 -12.97 16.79
C LEU A 22 -0.37 -12.23 15.57
N ASN A 23 0.91 -12.44 15.25
CA ASN A 23 1.52 -11.82 14.07
C ASN A 23 0.87 -12.26 12.75
N THR A 24 0.44 -13.52 12.67
CA THR A 24 -0.30 -14.05 11.52
C THR A 24 -1.66 -13.35 11.40
N GLN A 25 -2.39 -13.20 12.52
CA GLN A 25 -3.67 -12.49 12.57
C GLN A 25 -3.51 -11.00 12.20
N ILE A 26 -2.48 -10.32 12.68
CA ILE A 26 -2.18 -8.92 12.32
C ILE A 26 -1.93 -8.81 10.81
N THR A 27 -1.18 -9.75 10.23
CA THR A 27 -0.91 -9.79 8.78
C THR A 27 -2.20 -10.01 7.97
N GLN A 28 -3.08 -10.89 8.45
CA GLN A 28 -4.40 -11.08 7.85
C GLN A 28 -5.27 -9.83 7.95
N MET A 29 -5.30 -9.15 9.11
CA MET A 29 -6.01 -7.87 9.27
C MET A 29 -5.49 -6.79 8.32
N ARG A 30 -4.17 -6.74 8.06
CA ARG A 30 -3.59 -5.81 7.07
C ARG A 30 -4.09 -6.11 5.66
N LYS A 31 -4.20 -7.39 5.30
CA LYS A 31 -4.75 -7.83 4.02
C LYS A 31 -6.23 -7.47 3.88
N ILE A 32 -7.03 -7.75 4.93
CA ILE A 32 -8.45 -7.36 4.98
C ILE A 32 -8.59 -5.85 4.83
N ARG A 33 -7.79 -5.06 5.57
CA ARG A 33 -7.81 -3.60 5.46
C ARG A 33 -7.47 -3.15 4.05
N HIS A 34 -6.44 -3.71 3.43
CA HIS A 34 -6.06 -3.42 2.05
C HIS A 34 -7.21 -3.74 1.08
N ASP A 35 -7.84 -4.91 1.20
CA ASP A 35 -8.91 -5.34 0.31
C ASP A 35 -10.21 -4.53 0.51
N PHE A 36 -10.47 -4.06 1.74
CA PHE A 36 -11.63 -3.22 2.08
C PHE A 36 -11.45 -1.77 1.62
N ASN A 37 -10.27 -1.23 1.93
CA ASN A 37 -9.79 0.00 1.35
C ASN A 37 -9.99 -0.04 -0.14
N ASN A 38 -9.60 -1.17 -0.71
CA ASN A 38 -9.86 -1.44 -2.07
C ASN A 38 -11.39 -1.31 -2.37
N GLN A 39 -12.30 -2.05 -1.77
CA GLN A 39 -13.75 -1.92 -2.10
C GLN A 39 -14.38 -0.50 -2.02
N LEU A 40 -13.77 0.48 -1.35
CA LEU A 40 -14.27 1.86 -1.29
C LEU A 40 -14.06 2.70 -2.56
N GLN A 41 -12.90 2.75 -3.22
CA GLN A 41 -12.72 3.47 -4.51
C GLN A 41 -13.45 2.76 -5.61
N THR A 42 -13.84 1.51 -5.37
CA THR A 42 -14.71 0.73 -6.24
C THR A 42 -16.03 1.45 -6.31
N ALA A 43 -16.57 1.75 -5.13
CA ALA A 43 -17.83 2.42 -4.95
C ALA A 43 -17.74 3.89 -5.38
N TYR A 44 -16.64 4.59 -5.07
CA TYR A 44 -16.48 5.99 -5.51
C TYR A 44 -16.39 6.13 -7.03
N MET A 45 -15.64 5.28 -7.74
CA MET A 45 -15.59 5.33 -9.22
C MET A 45 -16.94 4.97 -9.85
N LEU A 46 -17.73 4.10 -9.21
CA LEU A 46 -19.09 3.76 -9.62
C LEU A 46 -20.08 4.92 -9.41
N LEU A 47 -19.94 5.69 -8.34
CA LEU A 47 -20.84 6.83 -8.02
C LEU A 47 -20.59 8.04 -8.93
N GLU A 48 -19.34 8.31 -9.32
CA GLU A 48 -19.01 9.37 -10.28
C GLU A 48 -19.32 8.99 -11.74
N ASN A 49 -19.42 7.69 -12.05
CA ASN A 49 -19.77 7.16 -13.36
C ASN A 49 -20.52 5.80 -13.21
N PRO A 50 -21.84 5.74 -13.41
CA PRO A 50 -22.64 4.54 -13.12
C PRO A 50 -22.30 3.30 -13.97
N ASN A 51 -21.45 3.44 -14.99
CA ASN A 51 -20.99 2.35 -15.86
C ASN A 51 -19.60 1.78 -15.46
N LEU A 52 -18.94 2.33 -14.43
CA LEU A 52 -17.57 1.96 -14.05
C LEU A 52 -17.55 0.85 -13.00
N LYS A 53 -17.74 -0.42 -13.39
CA LYS A 53 -17.67 -1.56 -12.46
C LYS A 53 -16.38 -1.59 -11.61
N ILE A 54 -16.57 -1.39 -10.30
CA ILE A 54 -15.94 -2.12 -9.19
C ILE A 54 -14.39 -2.03 -9.13
N SER A 55 -13.85 -0.84 -8.87
CA SER A 55 -12.40 -0.51 -8.70
C SER A 55 -11.83 -0.36 -7.28
N ASN A 56 -11.37 -1.47 -6.75
CA ASN A 56 -11.01 -1.68 -5.38
C ASN A 56 -9.84 -0.73 -4.91
N ILE A 57 -9.96 0.54 -4.40
CA ILE A 57 -8.87 1.37 -3.76
C ILE A 57 -9.28 2.43 -2.60
N PRO A 58 -8.48 2.87 -1.59
CA PRO A 58 -8.95 3.70 -0.44
C PRO A 58 -8.78 5.22 -0.45
N ASP A 59 -9.60 5.87 0.40
CA ASP A 59 -9.71 7.30 0.73
C ASP A 59 -8.50 7.86 1.54
N GLN A 60 -7.77 8.85 0.98
CA GLN A 60 -6.77 9.67 1.69
C GLN A 60 -7.15 11.14 1.57
N SER A 61 -7.89 11.65 2.56
CA SER A 61 -8.41 13.01 2.67
C SER A 61 -7.46 13.98 3.41
N ASN A 62 -6.18 13.96 3.06
CA ASN A 62 -5.34 15.15 3.20
C ASN A 62 -5.39 15.83 1.84
N LEU A 63 -5.90 17.06 1.76
CA LEU A 63 -5.80 17.98 0.60
C LEU A 63 -4.90 17.40 -0.50
N ARG A 64 -5.50 16.59 -1.39
CA ARG A 64 -4.73 15.87 -2.41
C ARG A 64 -4.00 16.94 -3.19
N SER A 65 -2.68 16.97 -3.03
CA SER A 65 -1.87 17.84 -3.87
C SER A 65 -2.00 17.24 -5.25
N VAL A 66 -2.76 17.90 -6.11
CA VAL A 66 -2.88 17.48 -7.50
C VAL A 66 -1.50 17.62 -8.10
N PHE A 67 -0.87 16.49 -8.35
CA PHE A 67 0.48 16.37 -8.85
C PHE A 67 0.52 16.49 -10.37
N CYS A 68 -0.55 16.06 -11.05
CA CYS A 68 -0.72 16.24 -12.49
C CYS A 68 -2.20 16.15 -12.90
N GLU A 69 -2.51 16.60 -14.12
CA GLU A 69 -3.90 16.57 -14.64
C GLU A 69 -4.39 15.15 -14.92
N ASN A 70 -3.48 14.24 -15.28
CA ASN A 70 -3.80 12.83 -15.49
C ASN A 70 -4.19 12.15 -14.18
N LYS A 71 -5.49 11.92 -13.98
CA LYS A 71 -6.04 11.35 -12.73
C LYS A 71 -5.43 10.01 -12.32
N ILE A 72 -5.01 9.19 -13.29
CA ILE A 72 -4.42 7.88 -13.02
C ILE A 72 -3.00 8.05 -12.50
N LEU A 73 -2.21 8.86 -13.20
CA LEU A 73 -0.84 9.14 -12.79
C LEU A 73 -0.81 9.90 -11.46
N ASP A 74 -1.70 10.86 -11.27
CA ASP A 74 -1.90 11.58 -10.01
C ASP A 74 -2.14 10.60 -8.84
N PHE A 75 -3.03 9.63 -9.04
CA PHE A 75 -3.30 8.59 -8.07
C PHE A 75 -2.05 7.76 -7.72
N ILE A 76 -1.29 7.34 -8.73
CA ILE A 76 -0.07 6.53 -8.56
C ILE A 76 1.01 7.31 -7.81
N LEU A 77 1.20 8.58 -8.17
CA LEU A 77 2.15 9.50 -7.53
C LEU A 77 1.79 9.72 -6.07
N GLN A 78 0.51 9.95 -5.77
CA GLN A 78 0.03 10.11 -4.40
C GLN A 78 0.27 8.85 -3.56
N SER A 79 -0.04 7.67 -4.10
CA SER A 79 0.19 6.38 -3.42
C SER A 79 1.69 6.19 -3.11
N SER A 80 2.54 6.45 -4.10
CA SER A 80 4.00 6.27 -3.98
C SER A 80 4.64 7.29 -3.04
N TYR A 81 4.18 8.55 -3.07
CA TYR A 81 4.62 9.59 -2.14
C TYR A 81 4.26 9.25 -0.70
N SER A 82 3.03 8.81 -0.46
CA SER A 82 2.59 8.37 0.87
C SER A 82 3.42 7.17 1.34
N HIS A 83 3.66 6.19 0.47
CA HIS A 83 4.49 5.03 0.81
C HIS A 83 5.93 5.41 1.15
N ALA A 84 6.59 6.22 0.32
CA ALA A 84 7.96 6.67 0.56
C ALA A 84 8.09 7.42 1.89
N LYS A 85 7.12 8.29 2.21
CA LYS A 85 7.06 9.01 3.48
C LYS A 85 6.90 8.08 4.68
N GLU A 86 6.07 7.04 4.57
CA GLU A 86 5.89 6.03 5.64
C GLU A 86 7.19 5.29 5.96
N VAL A 87 8.03 5.07 4.95
CA VAL A 87 9.29 4.34 5.09
C VAL A 87 10.50 5.26 5.30
N GLY A 88 10.27 6.57 5.51
CA GLY A 88 11.31 7.54 5.82
C GLY A 88 12.11 8.06 4.63
N ILE A 89 11.72 7.70 3.40
CA ILE A 89 12.45 8.08 2.19
C ILE A 89 12.01 9.45 1.69
N SER A 90 13.00 10.32 1.43
CA SER A 90 12.75 11.58 0.73
C SER A 90 12.30 11.30 -0.70
N PHE A 91 11.12 11.80 -1.08
CA PHE A 91 10.52 11.54 -2.38
C PHE A 91 10.08 12.84 -3.03
N ASN A 92 10.74 13.19 -4.14
CA ASN A 92 10.56 14.44 -4.86
C ASN A 92 10.37 14.16 -6.34
N PHE A 93 9.42 14.84 -6.97
CA PHE A 93 9.14 14.71 -8.40
C PHE A 93 8.56 16.00 -8.96
N ASN A 94 8.69 16.18 -10.28
CA ASN A 94 8.06 17.23 -11.05
C ASN A 94 7.40 16.61 -12.26
N VAL A 95 6.08 16.73 -12.38
CA VAL A 95 5.29 16.00 -13.37
C VAL A 95 4.34 16.97 -14.07
N VAL A 96 4.40 16.99 -15.40
CA VAL A 96 3.46 17.71 -16.25
C VAL A 96 2.95 16.73 -17.29
N VAL A 97 1.75 16.21 -17.05
CA VAL A 97 1.09 15.26 -17.93
C VAL A 97 -0.37 15.68 -18.06
N PRO A 98 -0.88 15.93 -19.29
CA PRO A 98 -2.27 16.29 -19.50
C PRO A 98 -3.21 15.12 -19.17
N ASP A 99 -4.49 15.42 -18.93
CA ASP A 99 -5.48 14.39 -18.55
C ASP A 99 -5.53 13.21 -19.53
N SER A 100 -5.39 13.51 -20.82
CA SER A 100 -5.40 12.51 -21.90
C SER A 100 -4.04 12.39 -22.58
N ILE A 101 -3.52 11.16 -22.66
CA ILE A 101 -2.31 10.81 -23.40
C ILE A 101 -2.53 9.55 -24.24
N ARG A 102 -1.67 9.31 -25.23
CA ARG A 102 -1.73 8.11 -26.10
C ARG A 102 -1.10 6.87 -25.44
N ILE A 103 -1.45 6.62 -24.19
CA ILE A 103 -1.02 5.45 -23.42
C ILE A 103 -2.25 4.90 -22.71
N GLU A 104 -2.44 3.58 -22.72
CA GLU A 104 -3.57 2.98 -22.06
C GLU A 104 -3.49 3.15 -20.53
N LYS A 105 -4.67 3.24 -19.90
CA LYS A 105 -4.83 3.40 -18.45
C LYS A 105 -4.12 2.31 -17.65
N ILE A 106 -4.20 1.07 -18.15
CA ILE A 106 -3.59 -0.12 -17.53
C ILE A 106 -2.07 -0.07 -17.65
N ASP A 107 -1.56 0.37 -18.80
CA ASP A 107 -0.13 0.52 -19.03
C ASP A 107 0.46 1.63 -18.16
N LEU A 108 -0.23 2.76 -18.03
CA LEU A 108 0.11 3.83 -17.10
C LEU A 108 0.27 3.30 -15.68
N CYS A 109 -0.72 2.56 -15.17
CA CYS A 109 -0.65 1.92 -13.86
C CYS A 109 0.58 1.01 -13.73
N SER A 110 0.79 0.14 -14.71
CA SER A 110 1.84 -0.89 -14.67
C SER A 110 3.23 -0.27 -14.72
N ILE A 111 3.46 0.68 -15.63
CA ILE A 111 4.76 1.32 -15.83
C ILE A 111 5.13 2.11 -14.59
N PHE A 112 4.27 3.03 -14.14
CA PHE A 112 4.61 3.95 -13.07
C PHE A 112 4.62 3.27 -11.70
N SER A 113 3.70 2.35 -11.41
CA SER A 113 3.72 1.65 -10.12
C SER A 113 4.99 0.80 -9.96
N ASN A 114 5.40 0.08 -11.01
CA ASN A 114 6.63 -0.70 -10.97
C ASN A 114 7.87 0.18 -10.83
N LEU A 115 7.93 1.28 -11.60
CA LEU A 115 9.06 2.20 -11.57
C LEU A 115 9.24 2.82 -10.18
N LEU A 116 8.18 3.37 -9.62
CA LEU A 116 8.23 4.06 -8.32
C LEU A 116 8.47 3.07 -7.17
N ASN A 117 7.83 1.90 -7.20
CA ASN A 117 8.06 0.87 -6.19
C ASN A 117 9.50 0.35 -6.20
N ASN A 118 10.08 0.14 -7.40
CA ASN A 118 11.48 -0.24 -7.52
C ASN A 118 12.44 0.83 -6.99
N ALA A 119 12.16 2.11 -7.26
CA ALA A 119 12.94 3.22 -6.75
C ALA A 119 12.90 3.29 -5.22
N ILE A 120 11.71 3.18 -4.62
CA ILE A 120 11.53 3.17 -3.15
C ILE A 120 12.26 1.97 -2.54
N HIS A 121 12.07 0.76 -3.07
CA HIS A 121 12.75 -0.44 -2.57
C HIS A 121 14.29 -0.36 -2.67
N ALA A 122 14.82 0.23 -3.73
CA ALA A 122 16.26 0.43 -3.86
C ALA A 122 16.77 1.42 -2.81
N ALA A 123 16.07 2.54 -2.61
CA ALA A 123 16.42 3.53 -1.60
C ALA A 123 16.37 2.97 -0.17
N GLN A 124 15.41 2.11 0.15
CA GLN A 124 15.33 1.42 1.45
C GLN A 124 16.56 0.55 1.74
N LYS A 125 17.19 -0.01 0.70
CA LYS A 125 18.35 -0.87 0.85
C LYS A 125 19.67 -0.11 1.03
N THR A 126 19.69 1.17 0.68
CA THR A 126 20.88 2.03 0.79
C THR A 126 20.93 2.85 2.08
N GLU A 127 19.82 2.97 2.81
CA GLU A 127 19.76 3.65 4.12
C GLU A 127 20.12 2.73 5.32
N ASN A 128 20.74 1.57 5.06
CA ASN A 128 21.32 0.66 6.07
C ASN A 128 22.84 0.51 5.89
#